data_AF-A0A9D1NS16-F1
#
_entry.id   AF-A0A9D1NS16-F1
#
_cell.length_a   1.000
_cell.length_b   1.000
_cell.length_c   1.000
_cell.angle_alpha   90.00
_cell.angle_beta   90.00
_cell.angle_gamma   90.00
#
_symmetry.space_group_name_H-M   'P 1'
#
loop_
_entity.id
_entity.type
_entity.pdbx_description
1 polymer ?
#
loop_
_entity_poly.entity_id
_entity_poly.type
_entity_poly.pdbx_seq_one_letter_code
_entity_poly.pdbx_strand_id
1 'polypeptide(L)' 'MEKITKEMTIPDLLKMDPRAAQILMQSGMQCVGCAQAAGETIEEAALEHGIDPILLVRKLNLYLNMTV' A
#
# COMPACT_ATOMS: atom_id res chain seq x y z
N MET A 1 -16.13 -2.85 5.52
CA MET A 1 -14.69 -2.87 5.19
C MET A 1 -14.12 -1.54 5.55
N GLU A 2 -13.04 -1.52 6.32
CA GLU A 2 -12.26 -0.30 6.50
C GLU A 2 -11.63 0.08 5.16
N LYS A 3 -11.80 1.35 4.79
CA LYS A 3 -11.30 1.88 3.52
C LYS A 3 -9.81 2.18 3.70
N ILE A 4 -8.96 1.67 2.81
CA ILE A 4 -7.55 2.06 2.83
C ILE A 4 -7.46 3.54 2.52
N THR A 5 -6.71 4.27 3.33
CA THR A 5 -6.38 5.68 3.10
C THR A 5 -4.87 5.83 2.92
N LYS A 6 -4.43 6.95 2.37
CA LYS A 6 -3.01 7.19 2.06
C LYS A 6 -2.16 7.40 3.33
N GLU A 7 -2.81 7.77 4.43
CA GLU A 7 -2.23 7.99 5.76
C GLU A 7 -2.01 6.67 6.53
N MET A 8 -2.53 5.55 6.02
CA MET A 8 -2.29 4.24 6.60
C MET A 8 -0.82 3.85 6.40
N THR A 9 -0.22 3.26 7.43
CA THR A 9 1.16 2.76 7.33
C THR A 9 1.21 1.48 6.50
N ILE A 10 2.30 1.26 5.77
CA ILE A 10 2.52 0.03 5.02
C ILE A 10 2.43 -1.21 5.93
N PRO A 11 3.04 -1.24 7.14
CA PRO A 11 2.87 -2.37 8.06
C PRO A 11 1.41 -2.62 8.47
N ASP A 12 0.62 -1.57 8.75
CA ASP A 12 -0.77 -1.77 9.16
C ASP A 12 -1.65 -2.24 8.00
N LEU A 13 -1.39 -1.74 6.78
CA LEU A 13 -1.99 -2.28 5.55
C LEU A 13 -1.70 -3.77 5.40
N LEU A 14 -0.44 -4.19 5.59
CA LEU A 14 -0.04 -5.60 5.44
C LEU A 14 -0.57 -6.50 6.58
N LYS A 15 -0.76 -5.97 7.78
CA LYS A 15 -1.46 -6.67 8.87
C LYS A 15 -2.94 -6.86 8.56
N MET A 16 -3.58 -5.85 7.94
CA MET A 16 -4.98 -5.92 7.56
C MET A 16 -5.19 -6.91 6.41
N ASP A 17 -4.34 -6.85 5.38
CA ASP A 17 -4.33 -7.83 4.31
C ASP A 17 -2.91 -8.04 3.74
N PRO A 18 -2.27 -9.20 4.00
CA PRO A 18 -0.93 -9.46 3.49
C PRO A 18 -0.86 -9.55 1.95
N ARG A 19 -2.01 -9.77 1.27
CA ARG A 19 -2.08 -9.77 -0.21
C ARG A 19 -1.84 -8.38 -0.80
N ALA A 20 -2.02 -7.31 -0.02
CA ALA A 20 -1.71 -5.95 -0.44
C ALA A 20 -0.23 -5.78 -0.85
N ALA A 21 0.67 -6.61 -0.29
CA ALA A 21 2.08 -6.65 -0.71
C ALA A 21 2.22 -6.86 -2.23
N GLN A 22 1.41 -7.73 -2.82
CA GLN A 22 1.46 -8.00 -4.27
C GLN A 22 1.12 -6.76 -5.09
N ILE A 23 0.13 -5.98 -4.66
CA ILE A 23 -0.31 -4.76 -5.35
C ILE A 23 0.74 -3.65 -5.22
N LEU A 24 1.34 -3.53 -4.05
CA LEU A 24 2.45 -2.61 -3.80
C LEU A 24 3.63 -2.96 -4.71
N MET A 25 4.05 -4.23 -4.75
CA MET A 25 5.13 -4.70 -5.62
C MET A 25 4.84 -4.47 -7.11
N GLN A 26 3.61 -4.73 -7.57
CA GLN A 26 3.17 -4.44 -8.94
C GLN A 26 3.17 -2.95 -9.28
N SER A 27 3.04 -2.09 -8.26
CA SER A 27 3.07 -0.64 -8.41
C SER A 27 4.49 -0.06 -8.37
N GLY A 28 5.52 -0.90 -8.22
CA GLY A 28 6.92 -0.47 -8.15
C GLY A 28 7.51 -0.48 -6.73
N MET A 29 6.71 -0.83 -5.72
CA MET A 29 7.13 -0.87 -4.31
C MET A 29 7.70 -2.26 -3.96
N GLN A 30 8.81 -2.64 -4.57
CA GLN A 30 9.40 -3.98 -4.36
C GLN A 30 9.98 -4.16 -2.95
N CYS A 31 10.23 -3.06 -2.24
CA CYS A 31 10.87 -3.01 -0.92
C CYS A 31 9.88 -2.99 0.25
N VAL A 32 8.59 -3.30 0.08
CA VAL A 32 7.56 -3.20 1.13
C VAL A 32 7.78 -4.05 2.39
N GLY A 33 8.68 -5.02 2.35
CA GLY A 33 9.13 -5.79 3.53
C GLY A 33 10.51 -5.38 4.07
N CYS A 34 11.14 -4.35 3.48
CA CYS A 34 12.46 -3.89 3.87
C CYS A 34 12.36 -3.00 5.12
N ALA A 35 13.38 -3.05 5.99
CA ALA A 35 13.42 -2.27 7.23
C ALA A 35 13.26 -0.75 7.02
N GLN A 36 13.49 -0.27 5.80
CA GLN A 36 13.33 1.14 5.42
C GLN A 36 11.86 1.56 5.31
N ALA A 37 10.97 0.63 4.91
CA ALA A 37 9.52 0.84 4.86
C ALA A 37 8.84 0.70 6.23
N ALA A 38 9.62 0.49 7.30
CA ALA A 38 9.11 0.31 8.65
C ALA A 38 8.58 1.64 9.20
N GLY A 39 7.28 1.85 9.07
CA GLY A 39 6.57 2.99 9.63
C GLY A 39 6.20 4.08 8.63
N GLU A 40 6.57 3.92 7.36
CA GLU A 40 6.14 4.85 6.31
C GLU A 40 4.65 4.71 6.01
N THR A 41 4.01 5.85 5.77
CA THR A 41 2.65 5.89 5.19
C THR A 41 2.67 5.48 3.73
N ILE A 42 1.51 5.05 3.22
CA ILE A 42 1.36 4.76 1.78
C ILE A 42 1.66 6.01 0.94
N GLU A 43 1.31 7.20 1.44
CA GLU A 43 1.61 8.47 0.77
C GLU A 43 3.12 8.73 0.66
N GLU A 44 3.84 8.70 1.78
CA GLU A 44 5.28 8.95 1.81
C GLU A 44 6.02 7.98 0.89
N ALA A 45 5.75 6.68 1.06
CA ALA A 45 6.41 5.64 0.30
C ALA A 45 6.08 5.75 -1.21
N ALA A 46 4.84 6.11 -1.58
CA ALA A 46 4.50 6.35 -2.97
C ALA A 46 5.25 7.56 -3.56
N LEU A 47 5.33 8.66 -2.82
CA LEU A 47 6.00 9.89 -3.27
C LEU A 47 7.51 9.70 -3.43
N GLU A 48 8.18 9.00 -2.51
CA GLU A 48 9.62 8.70 -2.61
C GLU A 48 9.95 7.85 -3.85
N HIS A 49 9.00 7.01 -4.27
CA HIS A 49 9.13 6.15 -5.44
C HIS A 49 8.52 6.75 -6.72
N GLY A 50 8.06 8.01 -6.70
CA GLY A 50 7.48 8.70 -7.86
C GLY A 50 6.13 8.13 -8.33
N ILE A 51 5.41 7.47 -7.42
CA ILE A 51 4.09 6.87 -7.65
C ILE A 51 3.01 7.85 -7.15
N ASP A 52 1.91 7.96 -7.89
CA ASP A 52 0.76 8.73 -7.43
C ASP A 52 0.06 8.01 -6.25
N PRO A 53 0.05 8.61 -5.04
CA PRO A 53 -0.54 7.98 -3.85
C PRO A 53 -2.06 7.79 -3.98
N ILE A 54 -2.76 8.67 -4.69
CA ILE A 54 -4.21 8.55 -4.92
C ILE A 54 -4.48 7.34 -5.82
N LEU A 55 -3.70 7.17 -6.89
CA LEU A 55 -3.84 6.01 -7.77
C LEU A 55 -3.51 4.70 -7.04
N LEU A 56 -2.47 4.69 -6.20
CA LEU A 56 -2.09 3.52 -5.42
C LEU A 56 -3.19 3.10 -4.45
N VAL A 57 -3.72 4.04 -3.66
CA VAL A 57 -4.82 3.79 -2.73
C VAL A 57 -6.08 3.32 -3.45
N ARG A 58 -6.39 3.87 -4.63
CA ARG A 58 -7.52 3.38 -5.44
C ARG A 58 -7.32 1.94 -5.89
N LYS A 59 -6.13 1.57 -6.38
CA LYS A 59 -5.82 0.18 -6.76
C LYS A 59 -5.96 -0.77 -5.57
N LEU A 60 -5.42 -0.39 -4.41
CA LEU A 60 -5.52 -1.17 -3.19
C LEU A 60 -6.97 -1.40 -2.76
N ASN A 61 -7.79 -0.34 -2.69
CA ASN A 61 -9.21 -0.46 -2.36
C ASN A 61 -9.99 -1.30 -3.38
N LEU A 62 -9.71 -1.16 -4.68
CA LEU A 62 -10.35 -1.98 -5.72
C LEU A 62 -10.02 -3.46 -5.54
N TYR A 63 -8.75 -3.79 -5.31
CA TYR A 63 -8.32 -5.17 -5.11
C TYR A 63 -8.96 -5.81 -3.87
N LEU A 64 -9.00 -5.09 -2.74
CA LEU A 64 -9.65 -5.59 -1.53
C LEU A 64 -11.16 -5.75 -1.72
N ASN A 65 -11.82 -4.84 -2.43
CA ASN A 65 -13.27 -4.93 -2.71
C ASN A 65 -13.63 -6.01 -3.73
N MET A 66 -12.69 -6.52 -4.53
CA MET A 66 -12.91 -7.54 -5.55
C MET A 66 -12.75 -8.99 -5.05
N THR A 67 -12.41 -9.20 -3.77
CA THR A 67 -12.21 -10.55 -3.20
C THR A 67 -13.34 -11.03 -2.29
N VAL A 68 -14.56 -10.48 -2.48
CA VAL A 68 -15.81 -10.97 -1.88
C VAL A 68 -16.78 -11.48 -2.94
#